data_AF-A0AA51YKB2-F1
#
_entry.id   AF-A0AA51YKB2-F1
#
_cell.length_a   1.000
_cell.length_b   1.000
_cell.length_c   1.000
_cell.angle_alpha   90.00
_cell.angle_beta   90.00
_cell.angle_gamma   90.00
#
_symmetry.space_group_name_H-M   'P 1'
#
loop_
_entity.id
_entity.type
_entity.pdbx_description
1 polymer ?
#
loop_
_entity_poly.entity_id
_entity_poly.type
_entity_poly.pdbx_seq_one_letter_code
_entity_poly.pdbx_strand_id
1 'polypeptide(L)'
;MELTPIQKDILIALINLQREKDRAVKGEEIAELISRNPGTVRNQMQSLKVLGLVEGVPGPKGGYKATGEAYEALSITAMDHEAAVPIYRNENLVEGATVAQISFTTVRHPDLCHGMIKVLGNIKGFEQGDRVQMGPTPVNKLIVRGEIVGRDDTQNTLVFSISEMISLPKKPVKNYARLNMISISGNASIQETARLLVDHSIHGAPVIDDDEILGVVTFTDIGDAVASGKMTAKVKDIMTRDLITVDSETSLYNAVKVFDKHDIGFLLVSFDGKPKGILSKKDVFHELIVY
;
A
#
# COMPACT_ATOMS: atom_id res chain seq x y z
N MET A 1 24.43 8.13 -14.01
CA MET A 1 24.28 9.24 -14.96
C MET A 1 22.82 9.65 -14.92
N GLU A 2 22.53 10.92 -14.67
CA GLU A 2 21.14 11.36 -14.48
C GLU A 2 20.52 11.78 -15.83
N LEU A 3 19.44 11.10 -16.23
CA LEU A 3 18.70 11.43 -17.45
C LEU A 3 17.70 12.55 -17.16
N THR A 4 17.55 13.50 -18.09
CA THR A 4 16.49 14.51 -18.00
C THR A 4 15.11 13.86 -18.14
N PRO A 5 14.02 14.46 -17.60
CA PRO A 5 12.67 13.90 -17.73
C PRO A 5 12.28 13.60 -19.18
N ILE A 6 12.62 14.51 -20.11
CA ILE A 6 12.33 14.33 -21.54
C ILE A 6 13.10 13.14 -22.13
N GLN A 7 14.36 12.94 -21.74
CA GLN A 7 15.15 11.78 -22.18
C GLN A 7 14.56 10.47 -21.66
N LYS A 8 14.05 10.45 -20.41
CA LYS A 8 13.36 9.27 -19.85
C LYS A 8 12.08 8.96 -20.63
N ASP A 9 11.24 9.96 -20.86
CA ASP A 9 9.98 9.80 -21.60
C ASP A 9 10.23 9.24 -23.01
N ILE A 10 11.22 9.77 -23.71
CA ILE A 10 11.62 9.30 -25.05
C ILE A 10 12.12 7.86 -25.01
N LEU A 11 12.94 7.50 -24.01
CA LEU A 11 13.53 6.18 -23.90
C LEU A 11 12.48 5.11 -23.53
N ILE A 12 11.54 5.43 -22.63
CA ILE A 12 10.39 4.58 -22.28
C ILE A 12 9.49 4.37 -23.50
N ALA A 13 9.16 5.45 -24.22
CA ALA A 13 8.36 5.39 -25.44
C ALA A 13 9.01 4.52 -26.53
N LEU A 14 10.33 4.66 -26.72
CA LEU A 14 11.10 3.85 -27.66
C LEU A 14 11.02 2.35 -27.30
N ILE A 15 11.27 1.99 -26.04
CA ILE A 15 11.28 0.60 -25.59
C ILE A 15 9.91 -0.05 -25.75
N ASN A 16 8.83 0.67 -25.38
CA ASN A 16 7.46 0.16 -25.50
C ASN A 16 7.08 -0.09 -26.97
N LEU A 17 7.34 0.89 -27.86
CA LEU A 17 7.05 0.77 -29.29
C LEU A 17 7.90 -0.33 -29.96
N GLN A 18 9.15 -0.47 -29.54
CA GLN A 18 10.05 -1.52 -30.05
C GLN A 18 9.55 -2.92 -29.64
N ARG A 19 9.08 -3.09 -28.40
CA ARG A 19 8.51 -4.36 -27.91
C ARG A 19 7.20 -4.72 -28.60
N GLU A 20 6.35 -3.73 -28.89
CA GLU A 20 5.07 -3.95 -29.55
C GLU A 20 5.24 -4.33 -31.04
N LYS A 21 6.16 -3.65 -31.74
CA LYS A 21 6.28 -3.76 -33.20
C LYS A 21 7.42 -4.66 -33.68
N ASP A 22 8.25 -5.16 -32.77
CA ASP A 22 9.43 -5.99 -33.02
C ASP A 22 10.34 -5.43 -34.14
N ARG A 23 10.53 -4.10 -34.16
CA ARG A 23 11.35 -3.40 -35.16
C ARG A 23 11.94 -2.11 -34.63
N ALA A 24 12.88 -1.53 -35.37
CA ALA A 24 13.35 -0.16 -35.13
C ALA A 24 12.19 0.84 -35.24
N VAL A 25 12.19 1.85 -34.37
CA VAL A 25 11.09 2.80 -34.23
C VAL A 25 11.50 4.17 -34.77
N LYS A 26 10.65 4.80 -35.59
CA LYS A 26 10.95 6.13 -36.13
C LYS A 26 10.81 7.22 -35.06
N GLY A 27 11.58 8.30 -35.20
CA GLY A 27 11.51 9.43 -34.27
C GLY A 27 10.12 10.09 -34.27
N GLU A 28 9.43 10.10 -35.41
CA GLU A 28 8.07 10.61 -35.56
C GLU A 28 7.05 9.78 -34.76
N GLU A 29 7.19 8.44 -34.76
CA GLU A 29 6.30 7.55 -33.99
C GLU A 29 6.43 7.79 -32.48
N ILE A 30 7.67 8.05 -32.03
CA ILE A 30 7.96 8.35 -30.63
C ILE A 30 7.39 9.72 -30.27
N ALA A 31 7.60 10.71 -31.13
CA ALA A 31 7.09 12.07 -30.94
C ALA A 31 5.57 12.13 -30.87
N GLU A 32 4.88 11.34 -31.70
CA GLU A 32 3.43 11.19 -31.67
C GLU A 32 2.96 10.61 -30.34
N LEU A 33 3.57 9.49 -29.89
CA LEU A 33 3.19 8.82 -28.65
C LEU A 33 3.32 9.73 -27.41
N ILE A 34 4.38 10.53 -27.35
CA ILE A 34 4.64 11.43 -26.21
C ILE A 34 4.08 12.85 -26.42
N SER A 35 3.32 13.09 -27.50
CA SER A 35 2.77 14.40 -27.86
C SER A 35 3.81 15.52 -27.87
N ARG A 36 4.95 15.30 -28.56
CA ARG A 36 6.07 16.25 -28.68
C ARG A 36 6.42 16.53 -30.15
N ASN A 37 7.21 17.58 -30.34
CA ASN A 37 7.73 17.94 -31.65
C ASN A 37 8.77 16.89 -32.14
N PRO A 38 8.66 16.37 -33.37
CA PRO A 38 9.62 15.39 -33.91
C PRO A 38 11.07 15.88 -33.96
N GLY A 39 11.29 17.17 -34.18
CA GLY A 39 12.62 17.79 -34.15
C GLY A 39 13.25 17.73 -32.75
N THR A 40 12.45 17.93 -31.70
CA THR A 40 12.92 17.78 -30.31
C THR A 40 13.32 16.34 -30.01
N VAL A 41 12.49 15.37 -30.41
CA VAL A 41 12.80 13.93 -30.21
C VAL A 41 14.07 13.55 -30.96
N ARG A 42 14.24 14.00 -32.20
CA ARG A 42 15.45 13.76 -32.99
C ARG A 42 16.71 14.31 -32.32
N ASN A 43 16.65 15.52 -31.76
CA ASN A 43 17.77 16.12 -31.04
C ASN A 43 18.12 15.33 -29.77
N GLN A 44 17.11 14.92 -29.01
CA GLN A 44 17.33 14.12 -27.80
C GLN A 44 17.84 12.70 -28.13
N MET A 45 17.42 12.11 -29.25
CA MET A 45 17.95 10.84 -29.73
C MET A 45 19.44 10.92 -30.10
N GLN A 46 19.90 12.05 -30.64
CA GLN A 46 21.33 12.25 -30.88
C GLN A 46 22.11 12.26 -29.56
N SER A 47 21.58 12.93 -28.53
CA SER A 47 22.15 12.93 -27.18
C SER A 47 22.17 11.52 -26.59
N LEU A 48 21.04 10.80 -26.61
CA LEU A 48 20.92 9.43 -26.11
C LEU A 48 21.86 8.45 -26.84
N LYS A 49 22.11 8.68 -28.14
CA LYS A 49 23.06 7.88 -28.92
C LYS A 49 24.50 8.09 -28.47
N VAL A 50 24.89 9.33 -28.15
CA VAL A 50 26.21 9.63 -27.59
C VAL A 50 26.39 8.98 -26.22
N LEU A 51 25.30 8.88 -25.45
CA LEU A 51 25.30 8.18 -24.16
C LEU A 51 25.31 6.64 -24.29
N GLY A 52 25.27 6.10 -25.51
CA GLY A 52 25.25 4.65 -25.74
C GLY A 52 23.92 3.98 -25.38
N LEU A 53 22.85 4.75 -25.16
CA LEU A 53 21.54 4.23 -24.75
C LEU A 53 20.65 3.85 -25.94
N VAL A 54 20.91 4.43 -27.11
CA VAL A 54 20.15 4.11 -28.33
C VAL A 54 21.06 3.95 -29.53
N GLU A 55 20.71 3.03 -30.41
CA GLU A 55 21.34 2.81 -31.70
C GLU A 55 20.45 3.32 -32.82
N GLY A 56 21.09 3.90 -33.85
CA GLY A 56 20.39 4.31 -35.07
C GLY A 56 20.50 3.23 -36.14
N VAL A 57 19.36 2.79 -36.68
CA VAL A 57 19.28 1.83 -37.78
C VAL A 57 19.03 2.60 -39.08
N PRO A 58 19.91 2.52 -40.10
CA PRO A 58 19.73 3.24 -41.37
C PRO A 58 18.72 2.56 -42.30
N GLY A 59 18.22 3.31 -43.29
CA GLY A 59 17.39 2.80 -44.38
C GLY A 59 15.88 3.08 -44.22
N PRO A 60 15.04 2.61 -45.17
CA PRO A 60 13.61 2.92 -45.22
C PRO A 60 12.79 2.27 -44.08
N LYS A 61 13.30 1.16 -43.52
CA LYS A 61 12.81 0.53 -42.27
C LYS A 61 13.65 0.93 -41.05
N GLY A 62 14.46 1.96 -41.19
CA GLY A 62 15.35 2.48 -40.16
C GLY A 62 14.60 3.24 -39.06
N GLY A 63 15.35 3.66 -38.05
CA GLY A 63 14.83 4.28 -36.84
C GLY A 63 15.81 4.16 -35.69
N TYR A 64 15.31 4.03 -34.48
CA TYR A 64 16.09 3.85 -33.26
C TYR A 64 15.79 2.50 -32.62
N LYS A 65 16.79 1.95 -31.93
CA LYS A 65 16.67 0.79 -31.04
C LYS A 65 17.28 1.12 -29.69
N ALA A 66 16.67 0.67 -28.61
CA ALA A 66 17.26 0.74 -27.28
C ALA A 66 18.39 -0.30 -27.15
N THR A 67 19.51 0.10 -26.55
CA THR A 67 20.63 -0.80 -26.19
C THR A 67 20.39 -1.47 -24.84
N GLY A 68 21.26 -2.40 -24.42
CA GLY A 68 21.21 -2.98 -23.08
C GLY A 68 21.36 -1.91 -21.99
N GLU A 69 22.25 -0.94 -22.21
CA GLU A 69 22.52 0.16 -21.30
C GLU A 69 21.31 1.07 -21.10
N ALA A 70 20.39 1.18 -22.07
CA ALA A 70 19.12 1.89 -21.88
C ALA A 70 18.19 1.21 -20.88
N TYR A 71 18.10 -0.12 -20.91
CA TYR A 71 17.32 -0.88 -19.94
C TYR A 71 17.94 -0.74 -18.54
N GLU A 72 19.26 -0.81 -18.44
CA GLU A 72 19.98 -0.59 -17.18
C GLU A 72 19.82 0.85 -16.68
N ALA A 73 19.97 1.87 -17.54
CA ALA A 73 19.83 3.27 -17.16
C ALA A 73 18.41 3.60 -16.68
N LEU A 74 17.37 3.09 -17.34
CA LEU A 74 16.00 3.25 -16.85
C LEU A 74 15.75 2.46 -15.58
N SER A 75 16.35 1.27 -15.42
CA SER A 75 16.23 0.49 -14.18
C SER A 75 16.92 1.21 -13.01
N ILE A 76 18.13 1.76 -13.21
CA ILE A 76 18.90 2.52 -12.20
C ILE A 76 18.19 3.84 -11.87
N THR A 77 17.61 4.52 -12.86
CA THR A 77 16.88 5.77 -12.61
C THR A 77 15.46 5.55 -12.07
N ALA A 78 14.90 4.34 -12.25
CA ALA A 78 13.69 3.89 -11.57
C ALA A 78 13.96 3.53 -10.10
N MET A 79 15.18 3.14 -9.73
CA MET A 79 15.54 2.86 -8.32
C MET A 79 15.42 4.09 -7.41
N ASP A 80 15.53 5.32 -7.92
CA ASP A 80 15.29 6.52 -7.11
C ASP A 80 13.80 6.68 -6.73
N HIS A 81 12.85 6.03 -7.44
CA HIS A 81 11.40 6.22 -7.29
C HIS A 81 10.54 4.94 -7.23
N GLU A 82 11.11 3.74 -7.29
CA GLU A 82 10.36 2.51 -7.05
C GLU A 82 10.31 2.23 -5.55
N ALA A 83 9.10 2.32 -4.98
CA ALA A 83 8.86 1.83 -3.63
C ALA A 83 9.17 0.32 -3.59
N ALA A 84 10.26 -0.03 -2.94
CA ALA A 84 10.70 -1.41 -2.77
C ALA A 84 9.61 -2.26 -2.12
N VAL A 85 9.37 -3.46 -2.67
CA VAL A 85 8.51 -4.46 -2.06
C VAL A 85 9.38 -5.31 -1.13
N PRO A 86 9.23 -5.19 0.21
CA PRO A 86 10.07 -5.94 1.13
C PRO A 86 9.73 -7.43 1.08
N ILE A 87 10.72 -8.26 1.40
CA ILE A 87 10.56 -9.68 1.62
C ILE A 87 11.02 -10.03 3.05
N TYR A 88 10.22 -10.83 3.73
CA TYR A 88 10.52 -11.34 5.06
C TYR A 88 10.69 -12.85 4.99
N ARG A 89 11.62 -13.36 5.79
CA ARG A 89 11.88 -14.79 6.01
C ARG A 89 11.76 -15.06 7.50
N ASN A 90 10.86 -15.97 7.88
CA ASN A 90 10.58 -16.30 9.28
C ASN A 90 10.39 -15.03 10.12
N GLU A 91 9.49 -14.15 9.65
CA GLU A 91 9.11 -12.86 10.26
C GLU A 91 10.20 -11.78 10.27
N ASN A 92 11.43 -12.09 9.85
CA ASN A 92 12.54 -11.14 9.81
C ASN A 92 12.69 -10.54 8.41
N LEU A 93 12.89 -9.22 8.35
CA LEU A 93 13.18 -8.52 7.09
C LEU A 93 14.49 -9.04 6.50
N VAL A 94 14.51 -9.31 5.19
CA VAL A 94 15.72 -9.72 4.49
C VAL A 94 16.38 -8.47 3.90
N GLU A 95 17.38 -7.96 4.62
CA GLU A 95 18.13 -6.77 4.22
C GLU A 95 18.77 -6.93 2.83
N GLY A 96 18.62 -5.91 1.99
CA GLY A 96 19.17 -5.91 0.62
C GLY A 96 18.45 -6.84 -0.36
N ALA A 97 17.28 -7.40 -0.01
CA ALA A 97 16.44 -8.17 -0.90
C ALA A 97 15.05 -7.53 -1.07
N THR A 98 14.57 -7.44 -2.32
CA THR A 98 13.24 -6.90 -2.65
C THR A 98 12.56 -7.74 -3.72
N VAL A 99 11.23 -7.66 -3.79
CA VAL A 99 10.44 -8.41 -4.77
C VAL A 99 10.19 -7.56 -6.01
N ALA A 100 10.71 -7.99 -7.17
CA ALA A 100 10.45 -7.33 -8.45
C ALA A 100 9.18 -7.84 -9.13
N GLN A 101 8.82 -9.10 -8.92
CA GLN A 101 7.67 -9.72 -9.57
C GLN A 101 7.05 -10.79 -8.67
N ILE A 102 5.72 -10.87 -8.68
CA ILE A 102 4.94 -11.96 -8.09
C ILE A 102 4.12 -12.59 -9.21
N SER A 103 4.14 -13.93 -9.32
CA SER A 103 3.40 -14.67 -10.34
C SER A 103 2.69 -15.86 -9.72
N PHE A 104 1.38 -15.97 -9.96
CA PHE A 104 0.55 -17.06 -9.48
C PHE A 104 0.48 -18.14 -10.54
N THR A 105 1.02 -19.33 -10.26
CA THR A 105 1.28 -20.33 -11.31
C THR A 105 0.24 -21.44 -11.37
N THR A 106 -0.48 -21.69 -10.28
CA THR A 106 -1.36 -22.87 -10.13
C THR A 106 -2.77 -22.52 -9.64
N VAL A 107 -3.26 -21.33 -9.97
CA VAL A 107 -4.58 -20.80 -9.54
C VAL A 107 -5.77 -21.73 -9.86
N ARG A 108 -5.64 -22.61 -10.86
CA ARG A 108 -6.71 -23.56 -11.25
C ARG A 108 -6.67 -24.90 -10.50
N HIS A 109 -5.64 -25.15 -9.68
CA HIS A 109 -5.52 -26.41 -8.97
C HIS A 109 -6.40 -26.38 -7.70
N PRO A 110 -7.17 -27.44 -7.41
CA PRO A 110 -8.13 -27.42 -6.31
C PRO A 110 -7.48 -27.26 -4.93
N ASP A 111 -6.31 -27.88 -4.72
CA ASP A 111 -5.68 -27.97 -3.40
C ASP A 111 -4.32 -27.27 -3.28
N LEU A 112 -3.80 -26.71 -4.38
CA LEU A 112 -2.44 -26.16 -4.43
C LEU A 112 -2.49 -24.76 -5.03
N CYS A 113 -1.97 -23.79 -4.29
CA CYS A 113 -1.76 -22.45 -4.80
C CYS A 113 -0.27 -22.12 -4.65
N HIS A 114 0.51 -22.42 -5.67
CA HIS A 114 1.91 -22.01 -5.75
C HIS A 114 2.04 -20.64 -6.42
N GLY A 115 3.00 -19.89 -5.92
CA GLY A 115 3.50 -18.67 -6.51
C GLY A 115 4.99 -18.76 -6.82
N MET A 116 5.43 -17.86 -7.68
CA MET A 116 6.82 -17.56 -7.95
C MET A 116 7.08 -16.09 -7.68
N ILE A 117 8.21 -15.78 -7.07
CA ILE A 117 8.71 -14.41 -6.99
C ILE A 117 10.09 -14.28 -7.62
N LYS A 118 10.28 -13.18 -8.34
CA LYS A 118 11.61 -12.73 -8.75
C LYS A 118 12.13 -11.77 -7.70
N VAL A 119 13.29 -12.08 -7.14
CA VAL A 119 13.93 -11.24 -6.12
C VAL A 119 15.02 -10.40 -6.78
N LEU A 120 15.19 -9.17 -6.31
CA LEU A 120 16.41 -8.39 -6.52
C LEU A 120 17.21 -8.47 -5.22
N GLY A 121 18.45 -8.94 -5.27
CA GLY A 121 19.26 -9.22 -4.09
C GLY A 121 19.55 -10.70 -3.89
N ASN A 122 20.08 -11.05 -2.73
CA ASN A 122 20.58 -12.41 -2.44
C ASN A 122 19.47 -13.33 -1.92
N ILE A 123 19.27 -14.47 -2.60
CA ILE A 123 18.30 -15.50 -2.20
C ILE A 123 18.94 -16.76 -1.59
N LYS A 124 20.27 -16.83 -1.48
CA LYS A 124 20.98 -18.03 -1.01
C LYS A 124 20.60 -18.46 0.40
N GLY A 125 20.10 -17.53 1.22
CA GLY A 125 19.64 -17.81 2.56
C GLY A 125 18.26 -18.46 2.65
N PHE A 126 17.46 -18.48 1.58
CA PHE A 126 16.14 -19.09 1.63
C PHE A 126 16.24 -20.61 1.45
N GLU A 127 15.65 -21.35 2.37
CA GLU A 127 15.61 -22.81 2.40
C GLU A 127 14.17 -23.31 2.24
N GLN A 128 14.02 -24.56 1.81
CA GLN A 128 12.70 -25.19 1.74
C GLN A 128 12.11 -25.28 3.15
N GLY A 129 10.84 -24.93 3.30
CA GLY A 129 10.17 -24.84 4.60
C GLY A 129 10.21 -23.47 5.26
N ASP A 130 10.99 -22.51 4.74
CA ASP A 130 11.00 -21.14 5.25
C ASP A 130 9.63 -20.48 5.05
N ARG A 131 9.13 -19.83 6.10
CA ARG A 131 7.96 -18.95 6.01
C ARG A 131 8.37 -17.66 5.33
N VAL A 132 7.65 -17.25 4.31
CA VAL A 132 7.92 -16.02 3.57
C VAL A 132 6.73 -15.09 3.51
N GLN A 133 7.02 -13.80 3.55
CA GLN A 133 6.05 -12.73 3.31
C GLN A 133 6.60 -11.75 2.28
N MET A 134 5.77 -11.39 1.30
CA MET A 134 6.09 -10.41 0.29
C MET A 134 5.12 -9.24 0.40
N GLY A 135 5.67 -8.03 0.39
CA GLY A 135 4.91 -6.80 0.58
C GLY A 135 4.88 -6.32 2.02
N PRO A 136 4.17 -5.21 2.27
CA PRO A 136 3.09 -4.66 1.43
C PRO A 136 3.54 -4.09 0.08
N THR A 137 2.83 -4.37 -1.00
CA THR A 137 3.10 -3.74 -2.32
C THR A 137 2.70 -2.26 -2.34
N PRO A 138 3.26 -1.41 -3.22
CA PRO A 138 3.08 0.05 -3.13
C PRO A 138 1.65 0.52 -3.35
N VAL A 139 0.94 -0.09 -4.32
CA VAL A 139 -0.35 0.41 -4.82
C VAL A 139 -1.51 -0.03 -3.94
N ASN A 140 -1.69 -1.35 -3.78
CA ASN A 140 -2.83 -1.92 -3.05
C ASN A 140 -2.45 -2.44 -1.67
N LYS A 141 -1.18 -2.34 -1.26
CA LYS A 141 -0.69 -2.89 0.01
C LYS A 141 -0.95 -4.39 0.11
N LEU A 142 -0.85 -5.08 -1.03
CA LEU A 142 -0.98 -6.54 -1.10
C LEU A 142 0.15 -7.16 -0.28
N ILE A 143 -0.22 -8.10 0.58
CA ILE A 143 0.68 -8.96 1.33
C ILE A 143 0.39 -10.38 0.88
N VAL A 144 1.43 -11.10 0.46
CA VAL A 144 1.34 -12.53 0.12
C VAL A 144 2.22 -13.28 1.10
N ARG A 145 1.69 -14.35 1.70
CA ARG A 145 2.42 -15.21 2.62
C ARG A 145 2.38 -16.66 2.17
N GLY A 146 3.41 -17.39 2.56
CA GLY A 146 3.54 -18.77 2.18
C GLY A 146 4.78 -19.44 2.73
N GLU A 147 5.07 -20.60 2.19
CA GLU A 147 6.23 -21.43 2.55
C GLU A 147 7.07 -21.72 1.30
N ILE A 148 8.40 -21.57 1.38
CA ILE A 148 9.29 -21.88 0.26
C ILE A 148 9.23 -23.38 -0.06
N VAL A 149 8.95 -23.70 -1.32
CA VAL A 149 8.97 -25.06 -1.85
C VAL A 149 10.20 -25.31 -2.73
N GLY A 150 10.82 -24.25 -3.25
CA GLY A 150 12.01 -24.38 -4.09
C GLY A 150 12.60 -23.03 -4.48
N ARG A 151 13.76 -23.09 -5.14
CA ARG A 151 14.54 -21.92 -5.55
C ARG A 151 15.24 -22.18 -6.88
N ASP A 152 15.33 -21.15 -7.71
CA ASP A 152 16.17 -21.10 -8.91
C ASP A 152 17.20 -19.99 -8.75
N ASP A 153 18.44 -20.38 -8.43
CA ASP A 153 19.57 -19.48 -8.27
C ASP A 153 20.01 -18.82 -9.59
N THR A 154 19.69 -19.41 -10.74
CA THR A 154 20.08 -18.89 -12.06
C THR A 154 19.16 -17.73 -12.47
N GLN A 155 17.87 -17.83 -12.14
CA GLN A 155 16.88 -16.80 -12.45
C GLN A 155 16.59 -15.84 -11.28
N ASN A 156 17.22 -16.09 -10.13
CA ASN A 156 16.97 -15.40 -8.87
C ASN A 156 15.48 -15.44 -8.44
N THR A 157 14.90 -16.64 -8.53
CA THR A 157 13.47 -16.88 -8.30
C THR A 157 13.25 -17.79 -7.11
N LEU A 158 12.25 -17.49 -6.28
CA LEU A 158 11.74 -18.40 -5.24
C LEU A 158 10.36 -18.93 -5.64
N VAL A 159 10.17 -20.24 -5.48
CA VAL A 159 8.88 -20.92 -5.61
C VAL A 159 8.35 -21.16 -4.21
N PHE A 160 7.09 -20.83 -3.97
CA PHE A 160 6.47 -20.93 -2.65
C PHE A 160 5.02 -21.40 -2.74
N SER A 161 4.55 -22.11 -1.72
CA SER A 161 3.14 -22.43 -1.52
C SER A 161 2.48 -21.26 -0.80
N ILE A 162 1.43 -20.71 -1.39
CA ILE A 162 0.67 -19.56 -0.88
C ILE A 162 -0.29 -20.05 0.19
N SER A 163 -0.17 -19.48 1.39
CA SER A 163 -1.10 -19.70 2.48
C SER A 163 -2.11 -18.55 2.62
N GLU A 164 -1.69 -17.31 2.37
CA GLU A 164 -2.53 -16.12 2.55
C GLU A 164 -2.24 -15.06 1.49
N MET A 165 -3.30 -14.38 1.03
CA MET A 165 -3.22 -13.17 0.21
C MET A 165 -4.15 -12.12 0.81
N ILE A 166 -3.58 -11.03 1.32
CA ILE A 166 -4.30 -10.04 2.11
C ILE A 166 -4.09 -8.67 1.49
N SER A 167 -5.19 -7.94 1.27
CA SER A 167 -5.16 -6.55 0.79
C SER A 167 -6.38 -5.83 1.34
N LEU A 168 -6.18 -4.62 1.87
CA LEU A 168 -7.30 -3.75 2.21
C LEU A 168 -7.80 -3.03 0.95
N PRO A 169 -9.09 -2.70 0.86
CA PRO A 169 -9.61 -1.82 -0.18
C PRO A 169 -8.83 -0.50 -0.25
N LYS A 170 -8.59 0.00 -1.46
CA LYS A 170 -7.87 1.26 -1.71
C LYS A 170 -8.68 2.51 -1.32
N LYS A 171 -9.97 2.36 -1.03
CA LYS A 171 -10.87 3.48 -0.76
C LYS A 171 -10.46 4.24 0.52
N PRO A 172 -10.67 5.56 0.56
CA PRO A 172 -10.40 6.36 1.75
C PRO A 172 -11.39 6.06 2.89
N VAL A 173 -11.01 6.45 4.11
CA VAL A 173 -11.79 6.19 5.34
C VAL A 173 -13.20 6.79 5.30
N LYS A 174 -13.44 7.88 4.57
CA LYS A 174 -14.78 8.47 4.43
C LYS A 174 -15.85 7.50 3.92
N ASN A 175 -15.45 6.46 3.19
CA ASN A 175 -16.38 5.46 2.67
C ASN A 175 -16.81 4.43 3.72
N TYR A 176 -16.13 4.42 4.87
CA TYR A 176 -16.31 3.46 5.96
C TYR A 176 -16.70 4.14 7.27
N ALA A 177 -16.38 5.43 7.40
CA ALA A 177 -16.69 6.24 8.56
C ALA A 177 -18.20 6.48 8.68
N ARG A 178 -18.71 6.39 9.91
CA ARG A 178 -20.09 6.74 10.26
C ARG A 178 -20.17 8.20 10.65
N LEU A 179 -21.02 8.97 9.97
CA LEU A 179 -21.23 10.41 10.25
C LEU A 179 -22.26 10.64 11.36
N ASN A 180 -23.24 9.74 11.51
CA ASN A 180 -24.22 9.81 12.58
C ASN A 180 -23.64 9.13 13.83
N MET A 181 -22.80 9.88 14.56
CA MET A 181 -22.17 9.40 15.78
C MET A 181 -23.20 9.40 16.92
N ILE A 182 -23.38 8.26 17.57
CA ILE A 182 -24.02 8.22 18.88
C ILE A 182 -23.00 8.80 19.86
N SER A 183 -23.37 9.89 20.54
CA SER A 183 -22.53 10.57 21.52
C SER A 183 -23.05 10.35 22.94
N ILE A 184 -22.17 10.57 23.91
CA ILE A 184 -22.47 10.43 25.33
C ILE A 184 -22.18 11.76 26.02
N SER A 185 -23.08 12.21 26.89
CA SER A 185 -22.84 13.42 27.68
C SER A 185 -21.67 13.20 28.65
N GLY A 186 -20.79 14.19 28.80
CA GLY A 186 -19.74 14.16 29.81
C GLY A 186 -20.23 13.97 31.25
N ASN A 187 -21.50 14.32 31.53
CA ASN A 187 -22.13 14.20 32.85
C ASN A 187 -22.92 12.88 33.03
N ALA A 188 -22.95 12.01 32.02
CA ALA A 188 -23.57 10.69 32.13
C ALA A 188 -22.86 9.82 33.17
N SER A 189 -23.59 8.89 33.77
CA SER A 189 -23.04 7.86 34.64
C SER A 189 -22.40 6.72 33.84
N ILE A 190 -21.54 5.94 34.50
CA ILE A 190 -20.99 4.71 33.93
C ILE A 190 -22.09 3.74 33.49
N GLN A 191 -23.15 3.59 34.28
CA GLN A 191 -24.24 2.66 33.98
C GLN A 191 -25.03 3.09 32.73
N GLU A 192 -25.38 4.37 32.62
CA GLU A 192 -26.07 4.91 31.44
C GLU A 192 -25.21 4.75 30.18
N THR A 193 -23.91 5.03 30.30
CA THR A 193 -22.92 4.87 29.22
C THR A 193 -22.83 3.42 28.76
N ALA A 194 -22.63 2.49 29.70
CA ALA A 194 -22.57 1.07 29.38
C ALA A 194 -23.84 0.59 28.68
N ARG A 195 -25.01 1.03 29.16
CA ARG A 195 -26.30 0.71 28.54
C ARG A 195 -26.39 1.23 27.11
N LEU A 196 -26.02 2.49 26.86
CA LEU A 196 -26.02 3.06 25.50
C LEU A 196 -25.10 2.30 24.55
N LEU A 197 -23.89 1.94 25.01
CA LEU A 197 -22.95 1.16 24.20
C LEU A 197 -23.52 -0.22 23.83
N VAL A 198 -24.13 -0.91 24.79
CA VAL A 198 -24.77 -2.22 24.58
C VAL A 198 -25.99 -2.12 23.66
N ASP A 199 -26.92 -1.22 23.96
CA ASP A 199 -28.19 -1.05 23.23
C ASP A 199 -27.93 -0.72 21.75
N HIS A 200 -26.86 0.03 21.46
CA HIS A 200 -26.46 0.39 20.10
C HIS A 200 -25.39 -0.53 19.49
N SER A 201 -24.95 -1.57 20.20
CA SER A 201 -23.92 -2.52 19.73
C SER A 201 -22.62 -1.84 19.26
N ILE A 202 -22.19 -0.81 19.98
CA ILE A 202 -20.94 -0.06 19.75
C ILE A 202 -19.99 -0.24 20.95
N HIS A 203 -18.68 -0.23 20.70
CA HIS A 203 -17.68 -0.46 21.77
C HIS A 203 -17.18 0.83 22.43
N GLY A 204 -17.62 1.98 21.92
CA GLY A 204 -17.19 3.29 22.37
C GLY A 204 -17.89 4.39 21.57
N ALA A 205 -17.83 5.59 22.11
CA ALA A 205 -18.54 6.76 21.61
C ALA A 205 -17.78 8.05 21.96
N PRO A 206 -17.89 9.11 21.13
CA PRO A 206 -17.42 10.43 21.50
C PRO A 206 -18.22 10.97 22.69
N VAL A 207 -17.51 11.62 23.60
CA VAL A 207 -18.08 12.34 24.73
C VAL A 207 -18.24 13.79 24.35
N ILE A 208 -19.47 14.31 24.45
CA ILE A 208 -19.81 15.67 24.06
C ILE A 208 -20.32 16.47 25.27
N ASP A 209 -19.93 17.73 25.32
CA ASP A 209 -20.50 18.77 26.20
C ASP A 209 -20.55 20.08 25.40
N ASP A 210 -21.63 20.85 25.51
CA ASP A 210 -21.82 22.11 24.77
C ASP A 210 -21.45 22.06 23.27
N ASP A 211 -21.85 20.98 22.58
CA ASP A 211 -21.57 20.70 21.16
C ASP A 211 -20.08 20.47 20.79
N GLU A 212 -19.19 20.39 21.79
CA GLU A 212 -17.77 20.07 21.59
C GLU A 212 -17.45 18.63 21.99
N ILE A 213 -16.61 17.96 21.18
CA ILE A 213 -16.08 16.64 21.53
C ILE A 213 -14.97 16.82 22.56
N LEU A 214 -15.23 16.41 23.79
CA LEU A 214 -14.27 16.49 24.89
C LEU A 214 -13.31 15.29 24.96
N GLY A 215 -13.74 14.15 24.43
CA GLY A 215 -13.02 12.88 24.58
C GLY A 215 -13.74 11.71 23.92
N VAL A 216 -13.24 10.50 24.15
CA VAL A 216 -13.87 9.23 23.76
C VAL A 216 -13.96 8.34 24.99
N VAL A 217 -15.07 7.62 25.13
CA VAL A 217 -15.26 6.59 26.17
C VAL A 217 -15.54 5.25 25.51
N THR A 218 -14.94 4.19 26.04
CA THR A 218 -15.02 2.81 25.55
C THR A 218 -15.37 1.84 26.69
N PHE A 219 -15.64 0.58 26.34
CA PHE A 219 -15.78 -0.47 27.36
C PHE A 219 -14.54 -0.65 28.23
N THR A 220 -13.34 -0.40 27.72
CA THR A 220 -12.10 -0.46 28.49
C THR A 220 -12.11 0.59 29.60
N ASP A 221 -12.44 1.85 29.28
CA ASP A 221 -12.51 2.94 30.26
C ASP A 221 -13.55 2.63 31.37
N ILE A 222 -14.70 2.05 30.98
CA ILE A 222 -15.74 1.61 31.92
C ILE A 222 -15.21 0.48 32.82
N GLY A 223 -14.56 -0.52 32.23
CA GLY A 223 -13.97 -1.66 32.95
C GLY A 223 -12.93 -1.19 33.96
N ASP A 224 -12.04 -0.29 33.57
CA ASP A 224 -11.00 0.28 34.43
C ASP A 224 -11.59 1.10 35.58
N ALA A 225 -12.64 1.87 35.30
CA ALA A 225 -13.36 2.63 36.33
C ALA A 225 -14.01 1.69 37.35
N VAL A 226 -14.64 0.59 36.90
CA VAL A 226 -15.23 -0.42 37.78
C VAL A 226 -14.15 -1.13 38.60
N ALA A 227 -13.07 -1.58 37.96
CA ALA A 227 -11.95 -2.25 38.62
C ALA A 227 -11.27 -1.36 39.67
N SER A 228 -11.25 -0.04 39.44
CA SER A 228 -10.70 0.96 40.36
C SER A 228 -11.71 1.46 41.41
N GLY A 229 -12.92 0.90 41.48
CA GLY A 229 -13.95 1.30 42.44
C GLY A 229 -14.60 2.65 42.17
N LYS A 230 -14.41 3.24 40.99
CA LYS A 230 -14.92 4.56 40.59
C LYS A 230 -16.33 4.51 39.97
N MET A 231 -17.21 3.64 40.48
CA MET A 231 -18.52 3.38 39.86
C MET A 231 -19.47 4.58 39.84
N THR A 232 -19.26 5.57 40.70
CA THR A 232 -20.05 6.81 40.78
C THR A 232 -19.45 7.96 39.97
N ALA A 233 -18.30 7.76 39.33
CA ALA A 233 -17.65 8.79 38.51
C ALA A 233 -18.51 9.13 37.29
N LYS A 234 -18.30 10.35 36.76
CA LYS A 234 -18.90 10.77 35.49
C LYS A 234 -18.02 10.35 34.33
N VAL A 235 -18.62 10.24 33.15
CA VAL A 235 -17.89 9.86 31.92
C VAL A 235 -16.71 10.79 31.65
N LYS A 236 -16.89 12.11 31.85
CA LYS A 236 -15.80 13.09 31.67
C LYS A 236 -14.58 12.84 32.58
N ASP A 237 -14.74 12.12 33.68
CA ASP A 237 -13.67 11.82 34.63
C ASP A 237 -12.86 10.58 34.22
N ILE A 238 -13.43 9.73 33.36
CA ILE A 238 -12.83 8.45 32.94
C ILE A 238 -12.47 8.42 31.44
N MET A 239 -13.03 9.32 30.63
CA MET A 239 -12.81 9.34 29.20
C MET A 239 -11.35 9.58 28.83
N THR A 240 -10.96 9.04 27.68
CA THR A 240 -9.69 9.37 27.04
C THR A 240 -9.81 10.73 26.33
N ARG A 241 -8.94 11.67 26.69
CA ARG A 241 -8.89 13.03 26.12
C ARG A 241 -7.95 13.17 24.92
N ASP A 242 -7.02 12.24 24.75
CA ASP A 242 -6.11 12.24 23.62
C ASP A 242 -6.85 11.74 22.37
N LEU A 243 -7.43 12.68 21.63
CA LEU A 243 -8.28 12.41 20.49
C LEU A 243 -7.45 12.14 19.24
N ILE A 244 -7.31 10.86 18.90
CA ILE A 244 -6.63 10.46 17.67
C ILE A 244 -7.60 10.61 16.50
N THR A 245 -7.24 11.53 15.61
CA THR A 245 -8.05 11.94 14.47
C THR A 245 -7.32 11.68 13.16
N VAL A 246 -8.04 11.23 12.14
CA VAL A 246 -7.55 11.05 10.77
C VAL A 246 -8.36 11.86 9.78
N ASP A 247 -7.74 12.33 8.69
CA ASP A 247 -8.45 13.02 7.62
C ASP A 247 -9.34 12.05 6.83
N SER A 248 -10.50 12.51 6.37
CA SER A 248 -11.46 11.74 5.59
C SER A 248 -10.90 11.09 4.31
N GLU A 249 -9.84 11.67 3.72
CA GLU A 249 -9.15 11.15 2.54
C GLU A 249 -8.01 10.17 2.88
N THR A 250 -7.73 9.93 4.17
CA THR A 250 -6.74 8.94 4.61
C THR A 250 -7.13 7.56 4.08
N SER A 251 -6.17 6.78 3.57
CA SER A 251 -6.45 5.42 3.11
C SER A 251 -6.82 4.50 4.28
N LEU A 252 -7.69 3.51 4.02
CA LEU A 252 -8.06 2.53 5.04
C LEU A 252 -6.84 1.81 5.63
N TYR A 253 -5.86 1.46 4.81
CA TYR A 253 -4.59 0.87 5.26
C TYR A 253 -3.84 1.77 6.26
N ASN A 254 -3.74 3.07 5.99
CA ASN A 254 -3.07 3.98 6.91
C ASN A 254 -3.86 4.15 8.20
N ALA A 255 -5.19 4.15 8.15
CA ALA A 255 -6.02 4.16 9.35
C ALA A 255 -5.83 2.90 10.21
N VAL A 256 -5.71 1.72 9.59
CA VAL A 256 -5.35 0.47 10.29
C VAL A 256 -4.00 0.56 10.98
N LYS A 257 -3.01 1.19 10.35
CA LYS A 257 -1.73 1.46 11.02
C LYS A 257 -1.86 2.39 12.22
N VAL A 258 -2.77 3.36 12.20
CA VAL A 258 -3.03 4.23 13.36
C VAL A 258 -3.68 3.44 14.48
N PHE A 259 -4.66 2.57 14.18
CA PHE A 259 -5.27 1.67 15.15
C PHE A 259 -4.22 0.81 15.88
N ASP A 260 -3.29 0.22 15.13
CA ASP A 260 -2.23 -0.63 15.67
C ASP A 260 -1.20 0.16 16.49
N LYS A 261 -0.69 1.27 15.93
CA LYS A 261 0.33 2.11 16.56
C LYS A 261 -0.09 2.64 17.93
N HIS A 262 -1.35 3.00 18.08
CA HIS A 262 -1.89 3.61 19.29
C HIS A 262 -2.68 2.62 20.17
N ASP A 263 -2.80 1.36 19.74
CA ASP A 263 -3.62 0.34 20.38
C ASP A 263 -5.06 0.80 20.72
N ILE A 264 -5.70 1.47 19.76
CA ILE A 264 -7.05 2.01 19.92
C ILE A 264 -8.08 1.23 19.09
N GLY A 265 -9.33 1.23 19.55
CA GLY A 265 -10.46 0.64 18.83
C GLY A 265 -11.23 1.61 17.94
N PHE A 266 -10.96 2.92 18.08
CA PHE A 266 -11.72 4.02 17.47
C PHE A 266 -10.82 5.13 16.94
N LEU A 267 -11.24 5.73 15.83
CA LEU A 267 -10.66 6.93 15.24
C LEU A 267 -11.76 7.96 14.99
N LEU A 268 -11.50 9.21 15.36
CA LEU A 268 -12.29 10.32 14.84
C LEU A 268 -11.86 10.61 13.40
N VAL A 269 -12.84 10.91 12.56
CA VAL A 269 -12.62 11.22 11.15
C VAL A 269 -13.01 12.66 10.89
N SER A 270 -12.02 13.44 10.44
CA SER A 270 -12.18 14.84 10.11
C SER A 270 -12.63 15.04 8.67
N PHE A 271 -13.67 15.84 8.50
CA PHE A 271 -14.16 16.33 7.21
C PHE A 271 -14.02 17.85 7.22
N ASP A 272 -13.29 18.40 6.24
CA ASP A 272 -12.96 19.83 6.16
C ASP A 272 -12.34 20.36 7.48
N GLY A 273 -11.43 19.57 8.07
CA GLY A 273 -10.74 19.91 9.31
C GLY A 273 -11.57 19.77 10.59
N LYS A 274 -12.85 19.34 10.51
CA LYS A 274 -13.72 19.16 11.68
C LYS A 274 -14.01 17.67 11.93
N PRO A 275 -13.86 17.16 13.16
CA PRO A 275 -14.17 15.77 13.49
C PRO A 275 -15.69 15.56 13.44
N LYS A 276 -16.16 14.91 12.37
CA LYS A 276 -17.60 14.70 12.10
C LYS A 276 -17.97 13.22 11.94
N GLY A 277 -16.98 12.35 11.81
CA GLY A 277 -17.21 10.92 11.67
C GLY A 277 -16.42 10.09 12.68
N ILE A 278 -16.78 8.83 12.76
CA ILE A 278 -16.07 7.83 13.54
C ILE A 278 -15.80 6.59 12.69
N LEU A 279 -14.61 6.02 12.83
CA LEU A 279 -14.24 4.73 12.27
C LEU A 279 -13.80 3.80 13.41
N SER A 280 -14.34 2.58 13.44
CA SER A 280 -13.97 1.56 14.42
C SER A 280 -13.29 0.35 13.77
N LYS A 281 -12.55 -0.44 14.55
CA LYS A 281 -12.00 -1.73 14.07
C LYS A 281 -13.10 -2.66 13.50
N LYS A 282 -14.33 -2.60 14.04
CA LYS A 282 -15.48 -3.37 13.52
C LYS A 282 -15.87 -2.95 12.10
N ASP A 283 -15.82 -1.65 11.80
CA ASP A 283 -16.14 -1.15 10.45
C ASP A 283 -15.12 -1.67 9.44
N VAL A 284 -13.82 -1.65 9.78
CA VAL A 284 -12.76 -2.25 8.95
C VAL A 284 -12.96 -3.76 8.77
N PHE A 285 -13.31 -4.46 9.84
CA PHE A 285 -13.49 -5.91 9.82
C PHE A 285 -14.66 -6.35 8.93
N HIS A 286 -15.78 -5.63 8.94
CA HIS A 286 -16.90 -5.89 8.03
C HIS A 286 -16.50 -5.76 6.56
N GLU A 287 -15.55 -4.89 6.21
CA GLU A 287 -15.07 -4.74 4.83
C GLU A 287 -14.15 -5.89 4.38
N LEU A 288 -13.54 -6.61 5.32
CA LEU A 288 -12.69 -7.76 5.03
C LEU A 288 -13.49 -9.06 4.86
N ILE A 289 -14.72 -9.09 5.36
CA ILE A 289 -15.58 -10.25 5.31
C ILE A 289 -16.46 -10.18 4.05
N VAL A 290 -16.23 -11.10 3.13
CA VAL A 290 -17.14 -11.36 2.00
C VAL A 290 -17.96 -12.60 2.35
N TYR A 291 -19.13 -12.41 2.95
CA TYR A 291 -20.17 -13.44 3.09
C TYR A 291 -21.51 -12.89 2.60
#